data_AF-A0A661KVD1-F1
#
_entry.id   AF-A0A661KVD1-F1
#
_cell.length_a   1.000
_cell.length_b   1.000
_cell.length_c   1.000
_cell.angle_alpha   90.00
_cell.angle_beta   90.00
_cell.angle_gamma   90.00
#
_symmetry.space_group_name_H-M   'P 1'
#
loop_
_entity.id
_entity.type
_entity.pdbx_description
1 polymer ?
#
loop_
_entity_poly.entity_id
_entity_poly.type
_entity_poly.pdbx_seq_one_letter_code
_entity_poly.pdbx_strand_id
1 'polypeptide(L)' 'PRDKIAFFQWIIEAYDGLAQFRTIDPYKAVVRLMVPPGNELDLEDLISHLIKEMGLKIFFIYKDL' A
#
# COMPACT_ATOMS: atom_id res chain seq x y z
N PRO A 1 10.64 -10.26 -4.25
CA PRO A 1 9.30 -9.64 -4.44
C PRO A 1 8.32 -9.98 -3.32
N ARG A 2 8.11 -11.27 -3.01
CA ARG A 2 7.14 -11.70 -1.98
C ARG A 2 7.48 -11.22 -0.57
N ASP A 3 8.76 -11.22 -0.23
CA ASP A 3 9.35 -10.62 0.97
C ASP A 3 8.98 -9.13 1.10
N LYS A 4 9.11 -8.37 0.02
CA LYS A 4 8.73 -6.95 -0.02
C LYS A 4 7.22 -6.74 0.11
N ILE A 5 6.41 -7.61 -0.52
CA ILE A 5 4.95 -7.58 -0.40
C ILE A 5 4.54 -7.86 1.05
N ALA A 6 5.11 -8.87 1.69
CA ALA A 6 4.82 -9.21 3.07
C ALA A 6 5.23 -8.10 4.03
N PHE A 7 6.40 -7.48 3.81
CA PHE A 7 6.83 -6.34 4.59
C PHE A 7 5.89 -5.13 4.43
N PHE A 8 5.49 -4.83 3.20
CA PHE A 8 4.56 -3.73 2.93
C PHE A 8 3.17 -4.01 3.51
N GLN A 9 2.68 -5.26 3.43
CA GLN A 9 1.45 -5.70 4.07
C GLN A 9 1.51 -5.49 5.59
N TRP A 10 2.61 -5.91 6.23
CA TRP A 10 2.80 -5.74 7.66
C TRP A 10 2.76 -4.28 8.10
N ILE A 11 3.36 -3.38 7.31
CA ILE A 11 3.26 -1.94 7.58
C ILE A 11 1.81 -1.49 7.52
N ILE A 12 1.08 -1.81 6.44
CA ILE A 12 -0.31 -1.37 6.28
C ILE A 12 -1.20 -1.91 7.41
N GLU A 13 -1.04 -3.18 7.79
CA GLU A 13 -1.79 -3.81 8.88
C GLU A 13 -1.45 -3.26 10.27
N ALA A 14 -0.29 -2.62 10.44
CA ALA A 14 0.06 -1.94 11.68
C ALA A 14 -0.71 -0.63 11.90
N TYR A 15 -1.31 -0.05 10.85
CA TYR A 15 -2.18 1.12 10.93
C TYR A 15 -3.64 0.66 10.93
N ASP A 16 -4.23 0.58 12.13
CA ASP A 16 -5.59 0.11 12.30
C ASP A 16 -6.59 0.96 11.48
N GLY A 17 -7.44 0.28 10.72
CA GLY A 17 -8.45 0.91 9.86
C GLY A 17 -7.93 1.62 8.61
N LEU A 18 -6.62 1.66 8.34
CA LEU A 18 -6.08 2.44 7.22
C LEU A 18 -6.50 1.91 5.85
N ALA A 19 -6.27 0.62 5.58
CA ALA A 19 -6.66 -0.01 4.34
C ALA A 19 -6.72 -1.54 4.49
N GLN A 20 -7.59 -2.18 3.70
CA GLN A 20 -7.48 -3.63 3.48
C GLN A 20 -6.46 -3.92 2.38
N PHE A 21 -5.63 -4.94 2.60
CA PHE A 21 -4.55 -5.33 1.70
C PHE A 21 -4.86 -6.59 0.92
N ARG A 22 -4.57 -6.61 -0.39
CA ARG A 22 -4.65 -7.82 -1.22
C ARG A 22 -3.55 -7.88 -2.25
N THR A 23 -2.82 -8.99 -2.30
CA THR A 23 -1.90 -9.27 -3.42
C THR A 23 -2.69 -9.67 -4.68
N ILE A 24 -2.41 -9.00 -5.79
CA ILE A 24 -3.01 -9.29 -7.11
C ILE A 24 -2.05 -10.13 -7.96
N ASP A 25 -0.78 -9.74 -8.02
CA ASP A 25 0.28 -10.48 -8.71
C ASP A 25 1.54 -10.52 -7.83
N PRO A 26 1.86 -11.67 -7.19
CA PRO A 26 3.02 -11.79 -6.31
C PRO A 26 4.36 -11.81 -7.05
N TYR A 27 4.37 -12.07 -8.36
CA TYR A 27 5.59 -12.07 -9.18
C TYR A 27 5.95 -10.67 -9.64
N LYS A 28 4.94 -9.83 -9.89
CA LYS A 28 5.10 -8.42 -10.29
C LYS A 28 5.00 -7.42 -9.14
N ALA A 29 4.76 -7.88 -7.91
CA ALA A 29 4.52 -7.02 -6.74
C ALA A 29 3.35 -6.04 -6.94
N VAL A 30 2.28 -6.51 -7.60
CA VAL A 30 1.05 -5.74 -7.75
C VAL A 30 0.12 -6.07 -6.60
N VAL A 31 -0.28 -5.04 -5.86
CA VAL A 31 -1.18 -5.14 -4.72
C VAL A 31 -2.35 -4.18 -4.90
N ARG A 32 -3.44 -4.46 -4.21
CA ARG A 32 -4.59 -3.58 -4.09
C ARG A 32 -4.76 -3.18 -2.64
N LEU A 33 -4.94 -1.88 -2.43
CA LEU A 33 -5.38 -1.30 -1.17
C LEU A 33 -6.83 -0.85 -1.34
N MET A 34 -7.69 -1.20 -0.39
CA MET A 34 -9.05 -0.69 -0.30
C MET A 34 -9.12 0.22 0.91
N VAL A 35 -9.22 1.52 0.65
CA VAL A 35 -9.13 2.58 1.64
C VAL A 35 -10.54 2.98 2.06
N PRO A 36 -10.88 2.96 3.35
CA PRO A 36 -12.14 3.51 3.82
C PRO A 36 -12.23 5.01 3.53
N PRO A 37 -13.43 5.55 3.27
CA PRO A 37 -13.61 6.98 3.04
C PRO A 37 -13.07 7.81 4.20
N GLY A 38 -12.28 8.84 3.90
CA GLY A 38 -11.67 9.74 4.88
C GLY A 38 -10.24 9.40 5.28
N ASN A 39 -9.72 8.23 4.88
CA ASN A 39 -8.35 7.80 5.17
C ASN A 39 -7.38 7.98 3.99
N GLU A 40 -7.81 8.61 2.90
CA GLU A 40 -7.02 8.76 1.68
C GLU A 40 -5.73 9.56 1.94
N LEU A 41 -5.83 10.66 2.68
CA LEU A 41 -4.68 11.51 3.01
C LEU A 41 -3.69 10.79 3.95
N ASP A 42 -4.20 10.06 4.94
CA ASP A 42 -3.35 9.29 5.85
C ASP A 42 -2.56 8.20 5.10
N LEU A 43 -3.20 7.57 4.10
CA LEU A 43 -2.52 6.63 3.23
C LEU A 43 -1.48 7.34 2.36
N GLU A 44 -1.83 8.45 1.71
CA GLU A 44 -0.90 9.22 0.87
C GLU A 44 0.34 9.66 1.66
N ASP A 45 0.16 10.11 2.90
CA ASP A 45 1.25 10.50 3.79
C ASP A 45 2.13 9.31 4.17
N LEU A 46 1.54 8.17 4.54
CA LEU A 46 2.30 6.95 4.83
C LEU A 46 3.12 6.51 3.62
N ILE A 47 2.50 6.44 2.44
CA ILE A 47 3.17 6.03 1.20
C ILE A 47 4.32 6.99 0.86
N SER A 48 4.09 8.30 1.01
CA SER A 48 5.11 9.32 0.78
C SER A 48 6.32 9.16 1.70
N HIS A 49 6.10 8.85 2.98
CA HIS A 49 7.18 8.55 3.92
C HIS A 49 7.92 7.26 3.56
N LEU A 50 7.21 6.19 3.22
CA LEU A 50 7.82 4.92 2.84
C LEU A 50 8.68 5.05 1.56
N ILE A 51 8.24 5.83 0.58
CA ILE A 51 9.03 6.12 -0.63
C ILE A 51 10.34 6.81 -0.27
N LYS A 52 10.31 7.80 0.63
CA LYS A 52 11.50 8.55 1.06
C LYS A 52 12.47 7.68 1.85
N GLU A 53 11.98 6.94 2.84
CA GLU A 53 12.81 6.16 3.75
C GLU A 53 13.38 4.89 3.09
N MET A 54 12.59 4.25 2.23
CA MET A 54 12.93 2.93 1.68
C MET A 54 13.37 2.94 0.21
N GLY A 55 13.29 4.10 -0.46
CA GLY A 55 13.58 4.20 -1.90
C GLY A 55 12.64 3.39 -2.78
N LEU A 56 11.40 3.16 -2.33
CA LEU A 56 10.39 2.42 -3.09
C LEU A 56 9.88 3.25 -4.27
N LYS A 57 9.58 2.59 -5.38
CA LYS A 57 8.80 3.17 -6.48
C LYS A 57 7.40 2.58 -6.43
N ILE A 58 6.42 3.41 -6.09
CA ILE A 58 5.02 3.03 -6.00
C ILE A 58 4.25 3.76 -7.11
N PHE A 59 3.42 3.03 -7.84
CA PHE A 59 2.57 3.56 -8.88
C PHE A 59 1.11 3.30 -8.51
N PHE A 60 0.33 4.37 -8.44
CA PHE A 60 -1.10 4.27 -8.21
C PHE A 60 -1.81 3.96 -9.53
N ILE A 61 -2.59 2.88 -9.55
CA ILE A 61 -3.48 2.55 -10.64
C ILE A 61 -4.89 2.79 -10.09
N TYR A 62 -5.39 4.01 -10.22
CA TYR A 62 -6.76 4.33 -9.86
C TYR A 62 -7.70 3.56 -10.79
N LYS A 63 -8.67 2.86 -10.20
CA LYS A 63 -9.81 2.33 -10.93
C LYS A 63 -11.04 2.95 -10.31
N ASP A 64 -11.57 3.96 -11.01
CA ASP A 64 -12.88 4.53 -10.74
C ASP A 64 -13.89 3.37 -10.57
N LEU A 65 -14.65 3.43 -9.48
CA LEU A 65 -15.97 2.82 -9.40
C LEU A 65 -16.99 3.95 -9.52
#